data_AF-A0A0M9EMC6-F1
#
_entry.id   AF-A0A0M9EMC6-F1
#
_cell.length_a   1.000
_cell.length_b   1.000
_cell.length_c   1.000
_cell.angle_alpha   90.00
_cell.angle_beta   90.00
_cell.angle_gamma   90.00
#
_symmetry.space_group_name_H-M   'P 1'
#
loop_
_entity.id
_entity.type
_entity.pdbx_description
1 polymer ?
#
loop_
_entity_poly.entity_id
_entity_poly.type
_entity_poly.pdbx_seq_one_letter_code
_entity_poly.pdbx_strand_id
1 'polypeptide(L)'
;MSHGMELTRLPRTIRDLVEVSRRIGYQYLWIDELCIIQDDPNDRSDQVYTMADFYKGAEILISAASASHSGEGFLQRRTIEQSYGNVFELPYQWKLSDEPVQGSLLLSDKNLNCGLDKLPLDMRIWTF
;
A
#
# COMPACT_ATOMS: atom_id res chain seq x y z
N MET A 1 -4.19 -22.89 21.85
CA MET A 1 -5.08 -21.72 21.70
C MET A 1 -4.29 -20.63 21.01
N SER A 2 -4.46 -20.45 19.71
CA SER A 2 -3.79 -19.37 18.97
C SER A 2 -4.45 -18.05 19.33
N HIS A 3 -3.78 -17.25 20.14
CA HIS A 3 -4.20 -15.88 20.41
C HIS A 3 -3.96 -15.06 19.15
N GLY A 4 -5.04 -14.65 18.48
CA GLY A 4 -4.94 -13.72 17.35
C GLY A 4 -4.65 -12.29 17.84
N MET A 5 -3.97 -11.50 17.01
CA MET A 5 -3.84 -10.07 17.24
C MET A 5 -5.10 -9.35 16.76
N GLU A 6 -5.58 -8.40 17.56
CA GLU A 6 -6.71 -7.56 17.18
C GLU A 6 -6.27 -6.57 16.08
N LEU A 7 -6.95 -6.61 14.93
CA LEU A 7 -6.56 -5.82 13.76
C LEU A 7 -6.52 -4.31 14.05
N THR A 8 -7.39 -3.81 14.94
CA THR A 8 -7.47 -2.40 15.36
C THR A 8 -6.21 -1.90 16.07
N ARG A 9 -5.42 -2.82 16.66
CA ARG A 9 -4.18 -2.51 17.37
C ARG A 9 -2.97 -2.43 16.46
N LEU A 10 -3.11 -2.87 15.20
CA LEU A 10 -2.05 -2.82 14.22
C LEU A 10 -1.97 -1.43 13.53
N PRO A 11 -0.78 -1.01 13.09
CA PRO A 11 -0.61 0.20 12.30
C PRO A 11 -1.57 0.24 11.10
N ARG A 12 -1.99 1.45 10.71
CA ARG A 12 -2.98 1.62 9.64
C ARG A 12 -2.54 1.00 8.32
N THR A 13 -1.26 1.07 7.98
CA THR A 13 -0.71 0.42 6.78
C THR A 13 -0.95 -1.10 6.77
N ILE A 14 -0.79 -1.78 7.91
CA ILE A 14 -1.07 -3.22 7.99
C ILE A 14 -2.57 -3.50 7.86
N ARG A 15 -3.42 -2.66 8.46
CA ARG A 15 -4.88 -2.78 8.34
C ARG A 15 -5.33 -2.64 6.88
N ASP A 16 -4.81 -1.63 6.19
CA ASP A 16 -5.05 -1.38 4.77
C ASP A 16 -4.54 -2.56 3.91
N LEU A 17 -3.36 -3.12 4.23
CA LEU A 17 -2.81 -4.28 3.53
C LEU A 17 -3.68 -5.53 3.67
N VAL A 18 -4.19 -5.78 4.88
CA VAL A 18 -5.14 -6.88 5.15
C VAL A 18 -6.44 -6.67 4.38
N GLU A 19 -6.95 -5.43 4.32
CA GLU A 19 -8.15 -5.10 3.56
C GLU A 19 -7.95 -5.34 2.06
N VAL A 20 -6.85 -4.84 1.49
CA VAL A 20 -6.52 -5.06 0.07
C VAL A 20 -6.42 -6.55 -0.21
N SER A 21 -5.61 -7.28 0.56
CA SER A 21 -5.37 -8.72 0.35
C SER A 21 -6.65 -9.53 0.34
N ARG A 22 -7.57 -9.26 1.27
CA ARG A 22 -8.89 -9.90 1.29
C ARG A 22 -9.72 -9.57 0.05
N ARG A 23 -9.72 -8.31 -0.39
CA ARG A 23 -10.47 -7.86 -1.58
C ARG A 23 -9.93 -8.49 -2.87
N ILE A 24 -8.62 -8.73 -2.94
CA ILE A 24 -7.98 -9.40 -4.09
C ILE A 24 -7.91 -10.93 -3.95
N GLY A 25 -8.49 -11.52 -2.89
CA GLY A 25 -8.67 -12.96 -2.75
C GLY A 25 -7.52 -13.73 -2.07
N TYR A 26 -6.55 -13.02 -1.49
CA TYR A 26 -5.40 -13.63 -0.81
C TYR A 26 -5.64 -13.74 0.70
N GLN A 27 -5.27 -14.89 1.26
CA GLN A 27 -5.46 -15.20 2.68
C GLN A 27 -4.19 -15.03 3.51
N TYR A 28 -3.02 -15.06 2.88
CA TYR A 28 -1.73 -14.99 3.55
C TYR A 28 -0.99 -13.72 3.17
N LEU A 29 -0.38 -13.11 4.17
CA LEU A 29 0.45 -11.93 4.07
C LEU A 29 1.76 -12.21 4.79
N TRP A 30 2.86 -11.81 4.18
CA TRP A 30 4.16 -11.78 4.82
C TRP A 30 4.51 -10.32 5.09
N ILE A 31 4.81 -10.00 6.35
CA ILE A 31 5.22 -8.67 6.81
C ILE A 31 6.37 -8.90 7.77
N ASP A 32 7.53 -8.31 7.51
CA ASP A 32 8.75 -8.52 8.29
C ASP A 32 8.54 -8.27 9.80
N GLU A 33 7.83 -7.20 10.16
CA GLU A 33 7.49 -6.83 11.53
C GLU A 33 6.65 -7.91 12.27
N LEU A 34 5.90 -8.74 11.54
CA LEU A 34 5.02 -9.77 12.12
C LEU A 34 5.53 -11.20 11.93
N CYS A 35 6.30 -11.46 10.88
CA CYS A 35 6.74 -12.79 10.49
C CYS A 35 8.16 -13.14 10.98
N ILE A 36 8.94 -12.14 11.40
CA ILE A 36 10.29 -12.32 11.94
C ILE A 36 10.26 -12.12 13.45
N ILE A 37 10.93 -13.00 14.20
CA ILE A 37 11.05 -12.86 15.65
C ILE A 37 12.11 -11.78 15.93
N GLN A 38 11.64 -10.55 16.19
CA GLN A 38 12.50 -9.38 16.33
C GLN A 38 13.48 -9.47 17.52
N ASP A 39 13.11 -10.21 18.57
CA ASP A 39 13.90 -10.38 19.79
C ASP A 39 14.98 -11.48 19.66
N ASP A 40 15.00 -12.25 18.57
CA ASP A 40 16.00 -13.28 18.30
C ASP A 40 16.96 -12.82 17.19
N PRO A 41 18.21 -12.45 17.51
CA PRO A 41 19.17 -11.99 16.52
C PRO A 41 19.59 -13.09 15.52
N ASN A 42 19.48 -14.37 15.88
CA ASN A 42 19.77 -15.47 14.96
C ASN A 42 18.65 -15.62 13.94
N ASP A 43 17.39 -15.69 14.39
CA ASP A 43 16.23 -15.75 13.50
C ASP A 43 16.20 -14.52 12.58
N ARG A 44 16.42 -13.32 13.13
CA ARG A 44 16.48 -12.09 12.33
C ARG A 44 17.54 -12.16 11.23
N SER A 45 18.72 -12.70 11.53
CA SER A 45 19.80 -12.83 10.55
C SER A 45 19.40 -13.82 9.44
N ASP A 46 18.88 -14.98 9.80
CA ASP A 46 18.46 -16.02 8.87
C ASP A 46 17.31 -15.55 7.95
N GLN A 47 16.33 -14.83 8.52
CA GLN A 47 15.22 -14.26 7.76
C GLN A 47 15.69 -13.16 6.79
N VAL A 48 16.68 -12.34 7.19
CA VAL A 48 17.27 -11.32 6.31
C VAL A 48 17.96 -11.96 5.11
N TYR A 49 18.63 -13.11 5.28
CA TYR A 49 19.22 -13.84 4.14
C TYR A 49 18.16 -14.45 3.22
N THR A 50 16.99 -14.81 3.76
CA THR A 50 15.90 -15.48 3.01
C THR A 50 14.89 -14.49 2.40
N MET A 51 14.95 -13.21 2.77
CA MET A 51 14.02 -12.17 2.31
C MET A 51 13.88 -12.11 0.78
N ALA A 52 14.99 -12.27 0.06
CA ALA A 52 14.98 -12.27 -1.40
C ALA A 52 14.09 -13.38 -1.99
N ASP A 53 14.05 -14.55 -1.33
CA ASP A 53 13.21 -15.67 -1.75
C ASP A 53 11.73 -15.42 -1.48
N PHE A 54 11.39 -14.74 -0.37
CA PHE A 54 10.02 -14.28 -0.11
C PHE A 54 9.55 -13.30 -1.18
N TYR A 55 10.36 -12.29 -1.51
CA TYR A 55 10.02 -11.33 -2.56
C TYR A 55 9.90 -11.99 -3.93
N LYS A 56 10.77 -12.95 -4.25
CA LYS A 56 10.77 -13.69 -5.51
C LYS A 56 9.57 -14.65 -5.62
N GLY A 57 9.15 -15.24 -4.51
CA GLY A 57 8.03 -16.18 -4.43
C GLY A 57 6.66 -15.53 -4.28
N ALA A 58 6.60 -14.22 -4.03
CA ALA A 58 5.34 -13.50 -3.85
C ALA A 58 4.57 -13.41 -5.17
N GLU A 59 3.26 -13.72 -5.12
CA GLU A 59 2.37 -13.53 -6.26
C GLU A 59 2.12 -12.04 -6.53
N ILE A 60 2.06 -11.24 -5.46
CA ILE A 60 1.86 -9.79 -5.51
C ILE A 60 2.73 -9.11 -4.46
N LEU A 61 3.40 -8.03 -4.87
CA LEU A 61 4.11 -7.11 -3.99
C LEU A 61 3.33 -5.80 -3.90
N ILE A 62 2.99 -5.40 -2.67
CA ILE A 62 2.23 -4.17 -2.40
C ILE A 62 3.15 -3.19 -1.69
N SER A 63 3.30 -1.99 -2.25
CA SER A 63 4.05 -0.91 -1.63
C SER A 63 3.12 0.24 -1.22
N ALA A 64 3.20 0.66 0.04
CA ALA A 64 2.43 1.78 0.59
C ALA A 64 3.03 3.14 0.18
N ALA A 65 3.04 3.43 -1.12
CA ALA A 65 3.83 4.53 -1.68
C ALA A 65 3.43 5.93 -1.17
N SER A 66 2.15 6.11 -0.85
CA SER A 66 1.58 7.37 -0.35
C SER A 66 1.72 7.58 1.16
N ALA A 67 2.33 6.64 1.89
CA ALA A 67 2.44 6.67 3.35
C ALA A 67 3.85 7.05 3.80
N SER A 68 3.97 8.12 4.59
CA SER A 68 5.25 8.53 5.19
C SER A 68 5.69 7.63 6.35
N HIS A 69 4.71 7.05 7.08
CA HIS A 69 4.94 6.08 8.16
C HIS A 69 3.79 5.06 8.26
N SER A 70 4.00 3.97 9.01
CA SER A 70 3.04 2.85 9.13
C SER A 70 1.69 3.22 9.75
N GLY A 71 1.60 4.38 10.40
CA GLY A 71 0.38 4.91 11.01
C GLY A 71 -0.58 5.61 10.04
N GLU A 72 -0.11 6.05 8.87
CA GLU A 72 -0.94 6.82 7.93
C GLU A 72 -1.88 5.96 7.11
N GLY A 73 -1.49 4.72 6.77
CA GLY A 73 -2.17 3.93 5.76
C GLY A 73 -1.86 4.41 4.34
N PHE A 74 -2.41 3.72 3.34
CA PHE A 74 -2.22 4.06 1.93
C PHE A 74 -3.52 4.05 1.10
N LEU A 75 -4.65 3.68 1.69
CA LEU A 75 -5.96 3.68 1.01
C LEU A 75 -6.67 5.04 1.02
N GLN A 76 -6.07 6.08 1.60
CA GLN A 76 -6.56 7.44 1.50
C GLN A 76 -6.58 7.94 0.04
N ARG A 77 -7.49 8.89 -0.24
CA ARG A 77 -7.54 9.57 -1.54
C ARG A 77 -6.18 10.21 -1.81
N ARG A 78 -5.59 9.93 -2.97
CA ARG A 78 -4.35 10.60 -3.38
C ARG A 78 -4.61 12.10 -3.49
N THR A 79 -3.80 12.89 -2.81
CA THR A 79 -3.69 14.32 -3.07
C THR A 79 -2.85 14.46 -4.32
N ILE A 80 -3.42 15.05 -5.36
CA ILE A 80 -2.68 15.34 -6.59
C ILE A 80 -1.80 16.54 -6.26
N GLU A 81 -0.48 16.37 -6.32
CA GLU A 81 0.43 17.48 -6.07
C GLU A 81 0.22 18.59 -7.11
N GLN A 82 0.48 19.84 -6.72
CA GLN A 82 0.51 21.00 -7.63
C GLN A 82 1.55 20.85 -8.76
N SER A 83 2.36 19.80 -8.71
CA SER A 83 3.31 19.33 -9.73
C SER A 83 2.67 19.21 -11.13
N TYR A 84 1.37 18.94 -11.19
CA TYR A 84 0.61 18.78 -12.43
C TYR A 84 -0.06 20.07 -12.95
N GLY A 85 0.29 21.25 -12.43
CA GLY A 85 -0.31 22.49 -12.92
C GLY A 85 -1.79 22.59 -12.59
N ASN A 86 -2.62 23.01 -13.55
CA ASN A 86 -4.06 23.17 -13.34
C ASN A 86 -4.75 21.81 -13.50
N VAL A 87 -5.28 21.27 -12.40
CA VAL A 87 -6.03 20.02 -12.40
C VAL A 87 -7.51 20.30 -12.35
N PHE A 88 -8.23 19.80 -13.35
CA PHE A 88 -9.68 19.86 -13.46
C PHE A 88 -10.27 18.49 -13.15
N GLU A 89 -11.11 18.42 -12.12
CA GLU A 89 -11.85 17.21 -11.77
C GLU A 89 -13.22 17.24 -12.46
N LEU A 90 -13.44 16.31 -13.40
CA LEU A 90 -14.74 16.12 -14.05
C LEU A 90 -15.44 14.92 -13.41
N PRO A 91 -16.58 15.12 -12.73
CA PRO A 91 -17.36 14.00 -12.23
C PRO A 91 -17.93 13.20 -13.42
N TYR A 92 -17.86 11.88 -13.33
CA TYR A 92 -18.50 10.99 -14.29
C TYR A 92 -19.34 9.94 -13.58
N GLN A 93 -20.37 9.47 -14.28
CA GLN A 93 -21.19 8.36 -13.84
C GLN A 93 -21.25 7.34 -14.98
N TRP A 94 -20.91 6.09 -14.66
CA TRP A 94 -20.98 4.97 -15.58
C TRP A 94 -21.87 3.88 -14.98
N LYS A 95 -22.57 3.11 -15.82
CA LYS A 95 -23.36 1.95 -15.37
C LYS A 95 -22.60 0.68 -15.76
N LEU A 96 -22.00 0.01 -14.78
CA LEU A 96 -21.42 -1.32 -14.97
C LEU A 96 -22.30 -2.29 -14.18
N SER A 97 -23.12 -3.06 -14.88
CA SER A 97 -24.00 -4.10 -14.30
C SER A 97 -24.99 -3.58 -13.24
N ASP A 98 -25.97 -2.77 -13.67
CA ASP A 98 -27.10 -2.19 -12.89
C ASP A 98 -26.75 -1.33 -11.66
N GLU A 99 -25.52 -1.40 -11.15
CA GLU A 99 -24.99 -0.52 -10.11
C GLU A 99 -24.39 0.75 -10.76
N PRO A 100 -24.85 1.97 -10.37
CA PRO A 100 -24.24 3.20 -10.84
C PRO A 100 -22.86 3.39 -10.20
N VAL A 101 -21.81 3.32 -11.01
CA VAL A 101 -20.44 3.66 -10.59
C VAL A 101 -20.25 5.16 -10.76
N GLN A 102 -19.98 5.86 -9.67
CA GLN A 102 -19.57 7.26 -9.69
C GLN A 102 -18.05 7.36 -9.55
N GLY A 103 -17.45 8.27 -10.30
CA GLY A 103 -16.01 8.53 -10.23
C GLY A 103 -15.68 9.92 -10.74
N SER A 104 -14.38 10.19 -10.82
CA SER A 104 -13.87 11.45 -11.33
C SER A 104 -12.78 11.22 -12.36
N LEU A 105 -12.84 11.94 -13.47
CA LEU A 105 -11.76 12.05 -14.45
C LEU A 105 -10.91 13.27 -14.09
N LEU A 106 -9.60 13.08 -13.98
CA LEU A 106 -8.67 14.16 -13.68
C LEU A 106 -7.96 14.57 -14.97
N LEU A 107 -8.17 15.83 -15.36
CA LEU A 107 -7.51 16.44 -16.50
C LEU A 107 -6.46 17.43 -16.00
N SER A 108 -5.28 17.40 -16.58
CA SER A 108 -4.19 18.31 -16.26
C SER A 108 -3.64 18.93 -17.55
N ASP A 109 -3.21 20.18 -17.47
CA ASP A 109 -2.50 20.87 -18.55
C ASP A 109 -1.05 20.36 -18.73
N LYS A 110 -0.54 19.57 -17.77
CA LYS A 110 0.75 18.89 -17.82
C LYS A 110 0.56 17.39 -17.91
N ASN A 111 1.62 16.68 -18.29
CA ASN A 111 1.61 15.22 -18.27
C ASN A 111 1.47 14.71 -16.83
N LEU A 112 0.44 13.89 -16.58
CA LEU A 112 0.27 13.12 -15.36
C LEU A 112 1.28 11.96 -15.31
N ASN A 113 2.57 12.29 -15.19
CA ASN A 113 3.61 11.31 -14.99
C ASN A 113 3.82 11.08 -13.50
N CYS A 114 3.34 9.93 -13.00
CA CYS A 114 3.49 9.53 -11.59
C CYS A 114 4.95 9.37 -11.15
N GLY A 115 5.91 9.25 -12.08
CA GLY A 115 7.34 9.27 -11.77
C GLY A 115 7.89 10.65 -11.40
N LEU A 116 7.07 11.70 -11.51
CA LEU A 116 7.39 13.05 -11.03
C LEU A 116 6.77 13.33 -9.65
N ASP A 117 5.88 12.48 -9.17
CA ASP A 117 5.35 12.61 -7.80
C ASP A 117 6.52 12.42 -6.83
N LYS A 118 6.72 13.38 -5.93
CA LYS A 118 7.63 13.17 -4.80
C LYS A 118 6.86 12.41 -3.73
N LEU A 119 6.71 11.11 -3.93
CA LEU A 119 5.95 10.30 -2.99
C LEU A 119 6.74 10.15 -1.69
N PRO A 120 6.04 10.00 -0.55
CA PRO A 120 6.70 9.67 0.70
C PRO A 120 7.62 8.44 0.60
N LEU A 121 7.32 7.50 -0.31
CA LEU A 121 8.18 6.37 -0.62
C LEU A 121 9.59 6.76 -1.08
N ASP A 122 9.71 7.79 -1.92
CA ASP A 122 10.98 8.19 -2.54
C ASP A 122 11.94 8.82 -1.52
N MET A 123 11.41 9.25 -0.38
CA MET A 123 12.16 9.83 0.73
C MET A 123 12.65 8.77 1.72
N ARG A 124 12.42 7.48 1.44
CA ARG A 124 12.71 6.37 2.34
C ARG A 124 13.80 5.48 1.76
N ILE A 125 14.81 5.20 2.59
CA ILE A 125 15.92 4.30 2.24
C ILE A 125 15.45 2.83 2.17
N TRP A 126 14.32 2.52 2.81
CA TRP A 126 13.74 1.19 2.86
C TRP A 126 12.22 1.25 2.69
N THR A 127 11.70 0.43 1.78
CA THR A 127 10.27 0.19 1.60
C THR A 127 9.83 -0.81 2.67
N PHE A 128 8.87 -0.42 3.52
CA PHE A 128 8.17 -1.40 4.37
C PHE A 128 7.40 -2.37 3.46
#